data_AF-A0A535IZ30-F1
#
_entry.id   AF-A0A535IZ30-F1
#
_cell.length_a   1.000
_cell.length_b   1.000
_cell.length_c   1.000
_cell.angle_alpha   90.00
_cell.angle_beta   90.00
_cell.angle_gamma   90.00
#
_symmetry.space_group_name_H-M   'P 1'
#
loop_
_entity.id
_entity.type
_entity.pdbx_description
1 polymer ?
#
loop_
_entity_poly.entity_id
_entity_poly.type
_entity_poly.pdbx_seq_one_letter_code
_entity_poly.pdbx_strand_id
1 'polypeptide(L)' 'MAEIGNVLGGRYRLVELLGQGGMATIYRARDNELDRDVAVKLLRPEYERDPTTRTSSRSTTSATTRPARTSSWS' A
#
# COMPACT_ATOMS: atom_id res chain seq x y z
N MET A 1 15.49 -0.76 8.90
CA MET A 1 14.36 0.09 8.44
C MET A 1 14.35 0.04 6.92
N ALA A 2 13.20 -0.08 6.27
CA ALA A 2 13.17 -0.13 4.81
C ALA A 2 13.46 1.26 4.22
N GLU A 3 14.35 1.32 3.24
CA GLU A 3 14.78 2.58 2.61
C GLU A 3 14.16 2.73 1.22
N ILE A 4 14.01 3.97 0.76
CA ILE A 4 13.60 4.27 -0.61
C ILE A 4 14.63 3.67 -1.59
N GLY A 5 14.15 3.03 -2.65
CA GLY A 5 14.95 2.26 -3.60
C GLY A 5 15.10 0.78 -3.23
N ASN A 6 14.82 0.40 -1.97
CA ASN A 6 14.92 -0.99 -1.55
C ASN A 6 13.81 -1.85 -2.20
N VAL A 7 14.13 -3.09 -2.53
CA VAL A 7 13.20 -4.02 -3.18
C VAL A 7 12.73 -5.08 -2.19
N LEU A 8 11.47 -5.00 -1.80
CA LEU A 8 10.84 -5.95 -0.88
C LEU A 8 10.43 -7.21 -1.63
N GLY A 9 10.89 -8.36 -1.12
CA GLY A 9 10.59 -9.68 -1.70
C GLY A 9 11.01 -9.83 -3.16
N GLY A 10 12.00 -9.04 -3.63
CA GLY A 10 12.45 -9.04 -5.02
C GLY A 10 11.48 -8.42 -6.04
N ARG A 11 10.31 -7.93 -5.61
CA ARG A 11 9.23 -7.49 -6.50
C ARG A 11 8.83 -6.02 -6.33
N TYR A 12 8.71 -5.56 -5.09
CA TYR A 12 8.16 -4.24 -4.78
C TYR A 12 9.29 -3.27 -4.47
N ARG A 13 9.62 -2.41 -5.44
CA ARG A 13 10.63 -1.36 -5.23
C ARG A 13 10.01 -0.17 -4.53
N LEU A 14 10.47 0.18 -3.33
CA LEU A 14 10.01 1.36 -2.61
C LEU A 14 10.42 2.64 -3.37
N VAL A 15 9.46 3.55 -3.59
CA VAL A 15 9.62 4.77 -4.40
C VAL A 15 9.53 6.03 -3.55
N GLU A 16 8.52 6.11 -2.67
CA GLU A 16 8.33 7.26 -1.79
C GLU A 16 7.62 6.85 -0.50
N LEU A 17 7.83 7.63 0.56
CA LEU A 17 7.08 7.51 1.80
C LEU A 17 5.75 8.27 1.65
N LEU A 18 4.64 7.54 1.69
CA LEU A 18 3.30 8.14 1.61
C LEU A 18 2.79 8.61 2.97
N GLY A 19 3.18 7.93 4.04
CA GLY A 19 2.77 8.32 5.37
C GLY A 19 3.34 7.43 6.46
N GLN A 20 3.53 8.03 7.64
CA GLN A 20 4.02 7.32 8.81
C GLN A 20 2.98 7.45 9.93
N GLY A 21 2.48 6.31 10.40
CA GLY A 21 1.61 6.23 11.57
C GLY A 21 2.31 5.54 12.75
N GLY A 22 1.66 5.54 13.91
CA GLY A 22 2.23 4.95 15.13
C GLY A 22 2.52 3.44 15.03
N MET A 23 1.70 2.70 14.27
CA MET A 23 1.84 1.24 14.16
C MET A 23 2.55 0.79 12.86
N ALA A 24 2.61 1.66 11.84
CA ALA A 24 3.06 1.26 10.52
C ALA A 24 3.51 2.45 9.66
N THR A 25 4.33 2.16 8.67
CA THR A 25 4.81 3.12 7.67
C THR A 25 4.32 2.68 6.29
N ILE A 26 3.67 3.58 5.55
CA ILE A 26 3.11 3.34 4.23
C ILE A 26 4.03 3.96 3.19
N TYR A 27 4.49 3.14 2.25
CA TYR A 27 5.30 3.55 1.12
C TYR A 27 4.55 3.34 -0.18
N ARG A 28 4.80 4.17 -1.18
CA ARG A 28 4.52 3.82 -2.57
C ARG A 28 5.65 2.90 -3.02
N ALA A 29 5.29 1.84 -3.72
CA ALA A 29 6.23 0.96 -4.38
C ALA A 29 5.82 0.72 -5.84
N ARG A 30 6.80 0.47 -6.69
CA ARG A 30 6.59 -0.05 -8.04
C ARG A 30 6.59 -1.57 -7.97
N ASP A 31 5.50 -2.19 -8.41
CA ASP A 31 5.47 -3.63 -8.67
C ASP A 31 6.14 -3.89 -10.01
N ASN A 32 7.31 -4.56 -9.99
CA ASN A 32 8.06 -4.84 -11.22
C ASN A 32 7.42 -5.92 -12.11
N GLU A 33 6.52 -6.76 -11.58
CA GLU A 33 5.84 -7.78 -12.40
C GLU A 33 4.62 -7.21 -13.13
N LEU A 34 3.88 -6.32 -12.46
CA LEU A 34 2.65 -5.72 -13.00
C LEU A 34 2.87 -4.31 -13.55
N ASP A 35 4.09 -3.80 -13.46
CA ASP A 35 4.52 -2.45 -13.85
C ASP A 35 3.55 -1.34 -13.40
N ARG A 36 3.12 -1.40 -12.13
CA ARG A 36 2.16 -0.45 -11.55
C ARG A 36 2.59 0.01 -10.17
N ASP A 37 2.08 1.17 -9.79
CA ASP A 37 2.25 1.69 -8.43
C ASP A 37 1.29 0.98 -7.46
N VAL A 38 1.81 0.63 -6.29
CA VAL A 38 1.10 0.00 -5.18
C VAL A 38 1.50 0.66 -3.86
N ALA A 39 0.61 0.60 -2.85
CA ALA A 39 0.94 1.04 -1.50
C ALA A 39 1.37 -0.17 -0.66
N VAL A 40 2.55 -0.09 -0.05
CA VAL A 40 3.11 -1.12 0.84
C VAL A 40 3.10 -0.60 2.27
N LYS A 41 2.44 -1.34 3.17
CA LYS A 41 2.37 -1.03 4.61
C LYS A 41 3.38 -1.91 5.36
N LEU A 42 4.37 -1.28 5.96
CA LEU A 42 5.40 -1.92 6.79
C LEU A 42 5.07 -1.70 8.26
N LEU A 43 4.86 -2.78 9.01
CA LEU A 43 4.66 -2.72 10.46
C LEU A 43 6.01 -2.43 11.14
N ARG A 44 6.00 -1.67 12.24
CA ARG A 44 7.22 -1.43 13.01
C ARG A 44 7.53 -2.63 13.90
N PRO A 45 8.81 -3.01 14.07
CA PRO A 45 9.21 -4.17 14.87
C PRO A 45 8.79 -4.11 16.35
N GLU A 46 8.58 -2.91 16.88
CA GLU A 46 8.01 -2.67 18.21
C GLU A 46 6.57 -3.22 18.38
N TYR A 47 5.85 -3.48 17.28
CA TYR A 47 4.54 -4.13 17.25
C TYR A 47 4.59 -5.59 16.72
N GLU A 48 5.76 -6.10 16.31
CA GLU A 48 5.95 -7.46 15.76
C GLU A 48 6.04 -8.55 16.85
N ARG A 49 5.25 -8.47 17.92
CA ARG A 49 5.13 -9.59 18.89
C ARG A 49 4.30 -10.76 18.32
N ASP A 50 3.87 -10.70 17.07
CA ASP A 50 3.19 -11.81 16.38
C ASP A 50 3.65 -11.90 14.90
N PRO A 51 4.53 -12.84 14.54
CA PRO A 51 5.13 -12.91 13.20
C PRO A 51 4.21 -13.49 12.11
N THR A 52 2.89 -13.55 12.34
CA THR A 52 1.98 -14.39 11.53
C THR A 52 1.16 -13.63 10.46
N THR A 53 1.46 -12.37 10.15
CA THR A 53 0.69 -11.63 9.13
C THR A 53 1.45 -11.50 7.81
N ARG A 54 1.56 -12.64 7.10
CA ARG A 54 1.66 -12.66 5.64
C ARG A 54 0.32 -12.18 5.07
N THR A 55 0.02 -10.89 5.19
CA THR A 55 -1.21 -10.33 4.62
C THR A 55 -0.95 -9.94 3.17
N SER A 56 -1.25 -10.88 2.29
CA SER A 56 -1.56 -10.64 0.88
C SER A 56 -2.76 -9.69 0.80
N SER A 57 -2.53 -8.38 0.86
CA SER A 57 -3.56 -7.37 0.63
C SER A 57 -3.90 -7.34 -0.85
N ARG A 58 -4.80 -8.25 -1.25
CA ARG A 58 -5.53 -8.24 -2.52
C ARG A 58 -6.21 -6.88 -2.64
N SER A 59 -5.58 -5.95 -3.35
CA SER A 59 -6.17 -4.64 -3.63
C SER A 59 -7.32 -4.86 -4.60
N THR A 60 -8.52 -4.98 -4.05
CA THR A 60 -9.77 -5.06 -4.78
C THR A 60 -9.91 -3.80 -5.64
N THR A 61 -10.08 -4.04 -6.93
CA THR A 61 -10.48 -3.10 -7.96
C THR A 61 -11.53 -2.12 -7.45
N SER A 62 -11.24 -0.83 -7.51
CA SER A 62 -12.26 0.23 -7.45
C SER A 62 -12.07 1.12 -8.66
N ALA A 63 -12.45 0.60 -9.83
CA ALA A 63 -12.77 1.42 -10.98
C ALA A 63 -14.16 2.02 -10.73
N THR A 64 -14.23 3.13 -9.98
CA THR A 64 -15.46 3.90 -9.84
C THR A 64 -15.50 4.98 -10.91
N THR A 65 -15.95 4.58 -12.10
CA THR A 65 -16.48 5.49 -13.10
C THR A 65 -17.65 6.24 -12.46
N ARG A 66 -17.49 7.54 -12.22
CA ARG A 66 -18.56 8.45 -11.81
C ARG A 66 -19.21 9.06 -13.06
N PRO A 67 -20.42 8.66 -13.49
CA PRO A 67 -21.28 9.60 -14.20
C PRO A 67 -21.96 10.49 -13.16
N ALA A 68 -21.74 11.79 -13.28
CA ALA A 68 -22.49 12.79 -12.54
C ALA A 68 -23.99 12.60 -12.81
N ARG A 69 -24.77 12.37 -11.75
CA ARG A 69 -26.23 12.44 -11.82
C ARG A 69 -26.73 13.22 -10.62
N THR A 70 -27.11 14.45 -10.91
CA THR A 70 -27.83 15.38 -10.04
C THR A 70 -29.28 14.91 -9.89
N SER A 71 -29.77 14.84 -8.66
CA SER A 71 -31.18 14.85 -8.24
C SER A 71 -31.19 14.61 -6.72
N SER A 72 -31.13 15.66 -5.89
CA SER A 72 -32.27 16.40 -5.32
C SER A 72 -33.33 15.47 -4.69
N TRP A 73 -33.17 15.17 -3.41
CA TRP A 73 -34.23 14.61 -2.58
C TRP A 73 -34.91 15.74 -1.81
N SER A 74 -36.20 15.91 -2.08
CA SER A 74 -37.21 16.23 -1.06
C SER A 74 -37.67 14.94 -0.40
#